data_AF-A0A286UNJ2-F1
#
_entry.id   AF-A0A286UNJ2-F1
#
_cell.length_a   1.000
_cell.length_b   1.000
_cell.length_c   1.000
_cell.angle_alpha   90.00
_cell.angle_beta   90.00
_cell.angle_gamma   90.00
#
_symmetry.space_group_name_H-M   'P 1'
#
loop_
_entity.id
_entity.type
_entity.pdbx_description
1 polymer ?
#
loop_
_entity_poly.entity_id
_entity_poly.type
_entity_poly.pdbx_seq_one_letter_code
_entity_poly.pdbx_strand_id
1 'polypeptide(L)'
;MCLLSSGLVKLITVVDGYKWVGTMQICVARMLQESGIFFALLSILGIGFAQGLYALDAADGVTDHGYLVINALVQALLQSPDFQQPVTDGSSLIIFYMWNVATTVILLNVLISLFSSAYEDVVDDAEAQYLAFFAGKTVGMIRAPDSYVYPAPFNLIEIALVAPFEPFMSPKRYAALNRRVMLTLFFVPLLFIAFWETNLDTSTNKFMKSWFGASDEGEEDDPAVQDPEVTVAFTHPENLIDSGAGEGTNGESVGELKISRVPFSELVKELPDVSVSAEGNIIKEIHALKEQIEVLTKALEVIVREKSKD
;
A
#
# COMPACT_ATOMS: atom_id res chain seq x y z
N MET A 1 -0.39 -30.67 11.14
CA MET A 1 -0.58 -29.31 11.70
C MET A 1 0.41 -28.29 11.12
N CYS A 2 1.72 -28.58 11.09
CA CYS A 2 2.72 -27.68 10.47
C CYS A 2 2.50 -27.40 8.97
N LEU A 3 2.09 -28.38 8.16
CA LEU A 3 1.79 -28.16 6.73
C LEU A 3 0.61 -27.19 6.50
N LEU A 4 -0.37 -27.20 7.40
CA LEU A 4 -1.53 -26.31 7.34
C LEU A 4 -1.12 -24.88 7.73
N SER A 5 -0.26 -24.74 8.73
CA SER A 5 0.36 -23.46 9.11
C SER A 5 1.22 -22.87 7.97
N SER A 6 2.05 -23.68 7.30
CA SER A 6 2.85 -23.21 6.15
C SER A 6 2.00 -22.84 4.93
N GLY A 7 0.84 -23.50 4.74
CA GLY A 7 -0.11 -23.12 3.70
C GLY A 7 -0.73 -21.75 3.93
N LEU A 8 -1.08 -21.41 5.18
CA LEU A 8 -1.61 -20.11 5.55
C LEU A 8 -0.59 -18.98 5.35
N VAL A 9 0.68 -19.23 5.68
CA VAL A 9 1.77 -18.26 5.42
C VAL A 9 1.93 -18.00 3.91
N LYS A 10 1.76 -19.04 3.07
CA LYS A 10 1.73 -18.86 1.61
C LYS A 10 0.48 -18.13 1.14
N LEU A 11 -0.67 -18.30 1.81
CA LEU A 11 -1.89 -17.55 1.49
C LEU A 11 -1.70 -16.05 1.75
N ILE A 12 -1.01 -15.67 2.83
CA ILE A 12 -0.64 -14.27 3.11
C ILE A 12 0.15 -13.67 1.93
N THR A 13 1.05 -14.45 1.30
CA THR A 13 1.79 -13.96 0.13
C THR A 13 0.94 -13.74 -1.13
N VAL A 14 -0.27 -14.31 -1.20
CA VAL A 14 -1.22 -14.05 -2.29
C VAL A 14 -1.97 -12.73 -2.04
N VAL A 15 -2.25 -12.40 -0.79
CA VAL A 15 -2.95 -11.16 -0.41
C VAL A 15 -2.02 -9.94 -0.46
N ASP A 16 -0.71 -10.16 -0.44
CA ASP A 16 0.33 -9.14 -0.69
C ASP A 16 0.27 -8.50 -2.09
N GLY A 17 -0.60 -8.98 -2.99
CA GLY A 17 -0.87 -8.29 -4.26
C GLY A 17 -1.71 -7.01 -4.11
N TYR A 18 -2.41 -6.84 -2.98
CA TYR A 18 -3.20 -5.64 -2.71
C TYR A 18 -2.33 -4.58 -2.02
N LYS A 19 -2.19 -3.41 -2.66
CA LYS A 19 -1.37 -2.29 -2.15
C LYS A 19 -1.55 -2.02 -0.66
N TRP A 20 -2.81 -1.87 -0.22
CA TRP A 20 -3.12 -1.62 1.19
C TRP A 20 -2.67 -2.75 2.14
N VAL A 21 -2.90 -4.02 1.77
CA VAL A 21 -2.53 -5.16 2.61
C VAL A 21 -1.01 -5.36 2.63
N GLY A 22 -0.35 -5.22 1.48
CA GLY A 22 1.09 -5.35 1.35
C GLY A 22 1.85 -4.28 2.12
N THR A 23 1.43 -3.02 2.03
CA THR A 23 1.99 -1.92 2.84
C THR A 23 1.83 -2.21 4.33
N MET A 24 0.64 -2.60 4.78
CA MET A 24 0.39 -2.96 6.19
C MET A 24 1.24 -4.15 6.65
N GLN A 25 1.45 -5.15 5.80
CA GLN A 25 2.29 -6.31 6.14
C GLN A 25 3.76 -5.93 6.32
N ILE A 26 4.29 -5.06 5.44
CA ILE A 26 5.66 -4.55 5.55
C ILE A 26 5.82 -3.71 6.82
N CYS A 27 4.85 -2.84 7.10
CA CYS A 27 4.74 -2.09 8.35
C CYS A 27 4.82 -3.01 9.58
N VAL A 28 3.97 -4.03 9.66
CA VAL A 28 3.96 -4.97 10.80
C VAL A 28 5.29 -5.72 10.92
N ALA A 29 5.88 -6.15 9.80
CA ALA A 29 7.17 -6.85 9.82
C ALA A 29 8.30 -5.96 10.36
N ARG A 30 8.32 -4.67 9.99
CA ARG A 30 9.28 -3.69 10.49
C ARG A 30 9.06 -3.36 11.96
N MET A 31 7.82 -3.13 12.39
CA MET A 31 7.49 -2.91 13.81
C MET A 31 7.90 -4.12 14.68
N LEU A 32 7.70 -5.34 14.18
CA LEU A 32 8.18 -6.56 14.85
C LEU A 32 9.71 -6.64 14.93
N GLN A 33 10.42 -6.14 13.92
CA GLN A 33 11.88 -6.08 13.94
C GLN A 33 12.40 -5.05 14.94
N GLU A 34 11.78 -3.87 15.03
CA GLU A 34 12.16 -2.81 15.97
C GLU A 34 11.82 -3.15 17.42
N SER A 35 10.69 -3.82 17.64
CA SER A 35 10.33 -4.39 18.95
C SER A 35 11.17 -5.62 19.36
N GLY A 36 12.18 -6.02 18.59
CA GLY A 36 13.06 -7.14 18.93
C GLY A 36 13.73 -7.01 20.31
N ILE A 37 14.08 -5.78 20.70
CA ILE A 37 14.67 -5.48 22.03
C ILE A 37 13.67 -5.79 23.15
N PHE A 38 12.38 -5.53 22.93
CA PHE A 38 11.33 -5.88 23.90
C PHE A 38 11.24 -7.39 24.13
N PHE A 39 11.32 -8.20 23.07
CA PHE A 39 11.31 -9.66 23.20
C PHE A 39 12.53 -10.19 23.95
N ALA A 40 13.69 -9.55 23.80
CA ALA A 40 14.88 -9.87 24.59
C ALA A 40 14.67 -9.54 26.08
N LEU A 41 14.12 -8.37 26.41
CA LEU A 41 13.81 -7.97 27.78
C LEU A 41 12.76 -8.90 28.42
N LEU A 42 11.68 -9.21 27.69
CA LEU A 42 10.66 -10.18 28.11
C LEU A 42 11.28 -11.56 28.40
N SER A 43 12.21 -12.01 27.56
CA SER A 43 12.88 -13.30 27.75
C SER A 43 13.76 -13.30 29.00
N ILE A 44 14.55 -12.25 29.22
CA ILE A 44 15.41 -12.12 30.41
C ILE A 44 14.56 -12.06 31.68
N LEU A 45 13.49 -11.25 31.67
CA LEU A 45 12.56 -11.14 32.79
C LEU A 45 11.87 -12.49 33.05
N GLY A 46 11.39 -13.15 32.00
CA GLY A 46 10.76 -14.47 32.07
C GLY A 46 11.67 -15.53 32.69
N ILE A 47 12.95 -15.56 32.29
CA ILE A 47 13.94 -16.47 32.89
C ILE A 47 14.16 -16.13 34.37
N GLY A 48 14.27 -14.85 34.74
CA GLY A 48 14.46 -14.43 36.14
C GLY A 48 13.30 -14.84 37.05
N PHE A 49 12.06 -14.62 36.62
CA PHE A 49 10.88 -15.05 37.38
C PHE A 49 10.69 -16.57 37.38
N ALA A 50 11.01 -17.25 36.27
CA ALA A 50 11.03 -18.71 36.23
C ALA A 50 12.02 -19.30 37.23
N GLN A 51 13.23 -18.73 37.32
CA GLN A 51 14.23 -19.14 38.31
C GLN A 51 13.76 -18.85 39.75
N GLY A 52 13.13 -17.69 39.99
CA GLY A 52 12.61 -17.33 41.31
C GLY A 52 11.49 -18.26 41.79
N LEU A 53 10.52 -18.56 40.92
CA LEU A 53 9.42 -19.50 41.25
C LEU A 53 9.92 -20.94 41.39
N TYR A 54 10.84 -21.37 40.52
CA TYR A 54 11.47 -22.69 40.63
C TYR A 54 12.22 -22.86 41.96
N ALA A 55 12.91 -21.81 42.43
CA ALA A 55 13.63 -21.85 43.70
C ALA A 55 12.70 -21.95 44.92
N LEU A 56 11.54 -21.29 44.88
CA LEU A 56 10.53 -21.40 45.95
C LEU A 56 9.83 -22.76 45.95
N ASP A 57 9.44 -23.26 44.77
CA ASP A 57 8.85 -24.60 44.60
C ASP A 57 9.83 -25.69 45.11
N ALA A 58 11.13 -25.50 44.86
CA ALA A 58 12.16 -26.39 45.39
C ALA A 58 12.35 -26.32 46.91
N ALA A 59 12.06 -25.17 47.53
CA ALA A 59 12.17 -24.99 48.98
C ALA A 59 11.00 -25.63 49.74
N ASP A 60 9.81 -25.71 49.14
CA ASP A 60 8.61 -26.32 49.73
C ASP A 60 8.63 -27.87 49.69
N GLY A 61 9.67 -28.48 49.09
CA GLY A 61 10.00 -29.90 49.25
C GLY A 61 9.18 -30.88 48.41
N VAL A 62 8.30 -30.39 47.52
CA VAL A 62 7.53 -31.18 46.55
C VAL A 62 8.03 -30.88 45.14
N THR A 63 9.31 -31.15 44.87
CA THR A 63 9.89 -31.00 43.54
C THR A 63 9.47 -32.16 42.66
N ASP A 64 8.43 -32.00 41.84
CA ASP A 64 8.14 -33.03 40.83
C ASP A 64 7.85 -32.48 39.43
N HIS A 65 7.62 -31.16 39.28
CA HIS A 65 7.15 -30.65 37.99
C HIS A 65 7.62 -29.23 37.64
N GLY A 66 8.91 -29.02 37.38
CA GLY A 66 9.42 -27.74 36.85
C GLY A 66 8.74 -27.28 35.55
N TYR A 67 8.12 -28.20 34.80
CA TYR A 67 7.29 -27.86 33.64
C TYR A 67 6.00 -27.11 34.02
N LEU A 68 5.43 -27.34 35.21
CA LEU A 68 4.24 -26.64 35.70
C LEU A 68 4.55 -25.15 35.92
N VAL A 69 5.72 -24.84 36.47
CA VAL A 69 6.16 -23.45 36.66
C VAL A 69 6.24 -22.71 35.32
N ILE A 70 6.85 -23.33 34.31
CA ILE A 70 6.96 -22.74 32.96
C ILE A 70 5.57 -22.60 32.34
N ASN A 71 4.71 -23.61 32.49
CA ASN A 71 3.36 -23.58 31.93
C ASN A 71 2.51 -22.47 32.57
N ALA A 72 2.54 -22.32 33.89
CA ALA A 72 1.87 -21.26 34.62
C ALA A 72 2.37 -19.86 34.20
N LEU A 73 3.68 -19.69 34.02
CA LEU A 73 4.27 -18.43 33.56
C LEU A 73 3.86 -18.08 32.12
N VAL A 74 3.83 -19.06 31.23
CA VAL A 74 3.38 -18.87 29.84
C VAL A 74 1.89 -18.53 29.81
N GLN A 75 1.05 -19.21 30.60
CA GLN A 75 -0.37 -18.90 30.71
C GLN A 75 -0.61 -17.48 31.24
N ALA A 76 0.13 -17.07 32.27
CA ALA A 76 0.07 -15.71 32.79
C ALA A 76 0.57 -14.66 31.76
N LEU A 77 1.62 -14.98 30.99
CA LEU A 77 2.10 -14.12 29.90
C LEU A 77 1.03 -13.91 28.82
N LEU A 78 0.29 -14.98 28.47
CA LEU A 78 -0.83 -14.96 27.54
C LEU A 78 -2.11 -14.33 28.12
N GLN A 79 -2.02 -13.63 29.26
CA GLN A 79 -3.16 -12.99 29.93
C GLN A 79 -4.25 -13.98 30.38
N SER A 80 -3.87 -15.23 30.64
CA SER A 80 -4.75 -16.26 31.18
C SER A 80 -4.12 -16.91 32.42
N PRO A 81 -3.81 -16.14 33.49
CA PRO A 81 -3.17 -16.70 34.68
C PRO A 81 -4.09 -17.70 35.39
N ASP A 82 -3.54 -18.88 35.67
CA ASP A 82 -4.23 -19.93 36.43
C ASP A 82 -3.71 -19.95 37.88
N PHE A 83 -4.57 -19.53 38.81
CA PHE A 83 -4.29 -19.50 40.25
C PHE A 83 -4.67 -20.79 40.97
N GLN A 84 -5.11 -21.82 40.26
CA GLN A 84 -5.48 -23.12 40.83
C GLN A 84 -4.32 -24.12 40.79
N GLN A 85 -3.15 -23.71 40.29
CA GLN A 85 -2.01 -24.60 40.17
C GLN A 85 -1.22 -24.71 41.49
N PRO A 86 -0.64 -25.87 41.80
CA PRO A 86 0.18 -26.04 43.01
C PRO A 86 1.34 -25.04 43.11
N VAL A 87 1.86 -24.59 41.96
CA VAL A 87 2.95 -23.59 41.88
C VAL A 87 2.54 -22.19 42.33
N THR A 88 1.22 -21.94 42.51
CA THR A 88 0.67 -20.67 42.98
C THR A 88 0.26 -20.69 44.45
N ASP A 89 0.59 -21.74 45.21
CA ASP A 89 0.23 -21.84 46.62
C ASP A 89 1.34 -21.30 47.56
N GLY A 90 0.94 -20.80 48.74
CA GLY A 90 1.89 -20.40 49.77
C GLY A 90 2.72 -19.16 49.43
N SER A 91 4.05 -19.27 49.52
CA SER A 91 4.98 -18.13 49.38
C SER A 91 5.24 -17.71 47.92
N SER A 92 5.03 -18.61 46.97
CA SER A 92 5.21 -18.36 45.52
C SER A 92 4.12 -17.46 44.92
N LEU A 93 2.95 -17.40 45.55
CA LEU A 93 1.81 -16.55 45.16
C LEU A 93 2.21 -15.07 45.01
N ILE A 94 3.07 -14.55 45.90
CA ILE A 94 3.50 -13.15 45.87
C ILE A 94 4.36 -12.87 44.64
N ILE A 95 5.31 -13.76 44.33
CA ILE A 95 6.14 -13.64 43.13
C ILE A 95 5.29 -13.80 41.87
N PHE A 96 4.28 -14.67 41.90
CA PHE A 96 3.34 -14.84 40.80
C PHE A 96 2.46 -13.59 40.57
N TYR A 97 1.99 -12.91 41.61
CA TYR A 97 1.31 -11.61 41.45
C TYR A 97 2.24 -10.54 40.89
N MET A 98 3.49 -10.49 41.37
CA MET A 98 4.48 -9.55 40.84
C MET A 98 4.79 -9.81 39.36
N TRP A 99 4.86 -11.08 38.95
CA TRP A 99 4.97 -11.47 37.54
C TRP A 99 3.79 -10.92 36.73
N ASN A 100 2.54 -11.16 37.18
CA ASN A 100 1.35 -10.67 36.49
C ASN A 100 1.32 -9.14 36.36
N VAL A 101 1.68 -8.41 37.42
CA VAL A 101 1.79 -6.95 37.35
C VAL A 101 2.88 -6.53 36.36
N ALA A 102 4.05 -7.16 36.41
CA ALA A 102 5.15 -6.84 35.51
C ALA A 102 4.79 -7.12 34.04
N THR A 103 4.15 -8.24 33.72
CA THR A 103 3.80 -8.59 32.34
C THR A 103 2.59 -7.81 31.82
N THR A 104 1.49 -7.77 32.58
CA THR A 104 0.23 -7.19 32.13
C THR A 104 0.22 -5.68 32.22
N VAL A 105 0.77 -5.09 33.28
CA VAL A 105 0.71 -3.64 33.49
C VAL A 105 1.93 -2.95 32.90
N ILE A 106 3.13 -3.49 33.09
CA ILE A 106 4.35 -2.82 32.64
C ILE A 106 4.67 -3.21 31.19
N LEU A 107 4.92 -4.50 30.92
CA LEU A 107 5.40 -4.93 29.61
C LEU A 107 4.38 -4.69 28.49
N LEU A 108 3.09 -4.95 28.72
CA LEU A 108 2.08 -4.76 27.68
C LEU A 108 1.97 -3.28 27.27
N ASN A 109 1.94 -2.36 28.25
CA ASN A 109 1.88 -0.92 27.98
C ASN A 109 3.13 -0.42 27.27
N VAL A 110 4.31 -0.93 27.67
CA VAL A 110 5.57 -0.62 26.98
C VAL A 110 5.58 -1.17 25.55
N LEU A 111 5.10 -2.40 25.32
CA LEU A 111 5.00 -2.99 23.99
C LEU A 111 4.07 -2.19 23.08
N ILE A 112 2.90 -1.78 23.58
CA ILE A 112 1.96 -0.96 22.81
C ILE A 112 2.61 0.39 22.47
N SER A 113 3.29 1.02 23.43
CA SER A 113 3.99 2.28 23.20
C SER A 113 5.10 2.15 22.15
N LEU A 114 5.88 1.07 22.20
CA LEU A 114 6.95 0.82 21.23
C LEU A 114 6.39 0.52 19.84
N PHE A 115 5.30 -0.24 19.74
CA PHE A 115 4.64 -0.48 18.45
C PHE A 115 4.01 0.78 17.86
N SER A 116 3.45 1.67 18.68
CA SER A 116 2.93 2.95 18.19
C SER A 116 4.04 3.84 17.64
N SER A 117 5.17 3.95 18.36
CA SER A 117 6.33 4.73 17.91
C SER A 117 6.93 4.16 16.63
N ALA A 118 7.17 2.84 16.59
CA ALA A 118 7.67 2.15 15.40
C ALA A 118 6.70 2.22 14.22
N TYR A 119 5.39 2.38 14.48
CA TYR A 119 4.42 2.57 13.42
C TYR A 119 4.58 3.93 12.76
N GLU A 120 4.68 5.00 13.56
CA GLU A 120 4.88 6.36 13.08
C GLU A 120 6.19 6.47 12.28
N ASP A 121 7.26 5.82 12.74
CA ASP A 121 8.57 5.86 12.07
C ASP A 121 8.60 5.10 10.73
N VAL A 122 7.68 4.15 10.50
CA VAL A 122 7.73 3.24 9.33
C VAL A 122 6.63 3.50 8.31
N VAL A 123 5.48 4.06 8.72
CA VAL A 123 4.29 4.16 7.86
C VAL A 123 4.54 5.00 6.61
N ASP A 124 5.31 6.07 6.72
CA ASP A 124 5.60 7.00 5.61
C ASP A 124 6.47 6.32 4.53
N ASP A 125 7.45 5.52 4.94
CA ASP A 125 8.36 4.81 4.03
C ASP A 125 7.80 3.47 3.51
N ALA A 126 6.77 2.93 4.17
CA ALA A 126 6.28 1.58 3.90
C ALA A 126 5.70 1.42 2.49
N GLU A 127 5.11 2.49 1.95
CA GLU A 127 4.55 2.45 0.59
C GLU A 127 5.64 2.36 -0.48
N ALA A 128 6.69 3.19 -0.37
CA ALA A 128 7.82 3.12 -1.29
C ALA A 128 8.53 1.76 -1.21
N GLN A 129 8.68 1.21 0.00
CA GLN A 129 9.22 -0.14 0.21
C GLN A 129 8.34 -1.22 -0.42
N TYR A 130 7.01 -1.09 -0.32
CA TYR A 130 6.06 -2.00 -0.98
C TYR A 130 6.21 -1.96 -2.50
N LEU A 131 6.25 -0.78 -3.12
CA LEU A 131 6.38 -0.64 -4.58
C LEU A 131 7.71 -1.21 -5.08
N ALA A 132 8.82 -0.96 -4.36
CA ALA A 132 10.12 -1.53 -4.70
C ALA A 132 10.12 -3.08 -4.59
N PHE A 133 9.52 -3.62 -3.53
CA PHE A 133 9.38 -5.06 -3.33
C PHE A 133 8.51 -5.71 -4.41
N PHE A 134 7.39 -5.07 -4.75
CA PHE A 134 6.47 -5.52 -5.79
C PHE A 134 7.13 -5.49 -7.18
N ALA A 135 7.88 -4.44 -7.50
CA ALA A 135 8.67 -4.36 -8.73
C ALA A 135 9.73 -5.47 -8.80
N GLY A 136 10.46 -5.72 -7.71
CA GLY A 136 11.43 -6.81 -7.60
C GLY A 136 10.79 -8.19 -7.82
N LYS A 137 9.62 -8.44 -7.21
CA LYS A 137 8.82 -9.65 -7.46
C LYS A 137 8.41 -9.79 -8.92
N THR A 138 7.95 -8.69 -9.52
CA THR A 138 7.53 -8.66 -10.93
C THR A 138 8.69 -9.02 -11.87
N VAL A 139 9.86 -8.42 -11.66
CA VAL A 139 11.08 -8.76 -12.41
C VAL A 139 11.49 -10.22 -12.21
N GLY A 140 11.35 -10.74 -10.98
CA GLY A 140 11.57 -12.15 -10.68
C GLY A 140 10.62 -13.08 -11.44
N MET A 141 9.35 -12.69 -11.59
CA MET A 141 8.34 -13.46 -12.33
C MET A 141 8.55 -13.44 -13.85
N ILE A 142 9.14 -12.38 -14.41
CA ILE A 142 9.46 -12.28 -15.85
C ILE A 142 10.59 -13.25 -16.24
N ARG A 143 11.34 -13.78 -15.28
CA ARG A 143 12.56 -14.57 -15.51
C ARG A 143 12.34 -16.06 -15.80
N ALA A 144 11.14 -16.49 -16.15
CA ALA A 144 10.88 -17.85 -16.63
C ALA A 144 11.00 -17.90 -18.17
N PRO A 145 12.15 -18.32 -18.74
CA PRO A 145 12.32 -18.50 -20.19
C PRO A 145 11.66 -19.81 -20.64
N ASP A 146 10.39 -20.00 -20.34
CA ASP A 146 9.65 -21.09 -20.93
C ASP A 146 9.04 -20.62 -22.25
N SER A 147 9.29 -21.39 -23.30
CA SER A 147 8.68 -21.18 -24.62
C SER A 147 7.16 -21.31 -24.54
N TYR A 148 6.64 -22.06 -23.57
CA TYR A 148 5.21 -22.37 -23.43
C TYR A 148 4.75 -22.35 -21.97
N VAL A 149 4.66 -21.17 -21.36
CA VAL A 149 4.17 -21.04 -19.98
C VAL A 149 2.65 -21.26 -19.91
N TYR A 150 2.22 -22.30 -19.21
CA TYR A 150 0.84 -22.43 -18.75
C TYR A 150 0.73 -21.96 -17.29
N PRO A 151 -0.04 -20.89 -17.00
CA PRO A 151 -0.27 -20.46 -15.62
C PRO A 151 -1.09 -21.54 -14.90
N ALA A 152 -0.80 -21.79 -13.63
CA ALA A 152 -1.63 -22.64 -12.80
C ALA A 152 -3.06 -22.04 -12.72
N PRO A 153 -4.15 -22.85 -12.77
CA PRO A 153 -4.22 -24.32 -12.76
C PRO A 153 -4.08 -24.98 -14.14
N PHE A 154 -3.98 -24.21 -15.22
CA PHE A 154 -3.99 -24.71 -16.60
C PHE A 154 -2.74 -25.52 -16.98
N ASN A 155 -1.65 -25.43 -16.21
CA ASN A 155 -0.50 -26.33 -16.29
C ASN A 155 -0.89 -27.83 -16.20
N LEU A 156 -1.96 -28.17 -15.47
CA LEU A 156 -2.44 -29.56 -15.39
C LEU A 156 -2.97 -30.08 -16.74
N ILE A 157 -3.49 -29.18 -17.57
CA ILE A 157 -4.01 -29.52 -18.91
C ILE A 157 -2.85 -29.76 -19.87
N GLU A 158 -1.74 -29.02 -19.73
CA GLU A 158 -0.50 -29.31 -20.46
C GLU A 158 0.03 -30.70 -20.11
N ILE A 159 0.13 -31.01 -18.82
CA ILE A 159 0.60 -32.33 -18.34
C ILE A 159 -0.30 -33.47 -18.85
N ALA A 160 -1.62 -33.24 -18.93
CA ALA A 160 -2.57 -34.28 -19.35
C ALA A 160 -2.70 -34.44 -20.88
N LEU A 161 -2.66 -33.34 -21.65
CA LEU A 161 -2.97 -33.33 -23.09
C LEU A 161 -1.77 -33.05 -24.00
N VAL A 162 -0.68 -32.47 -23.50
CA VAL A 162 0.47 -32.04 -24.33
C VAL A 162 1.72 -32.88 -24.02
N ALA A 163 2.03 -33.10 -22.75
CA ALA A 163 3.17 -33.93 -22.30
C ALA A 163 3.18 -35.38 -22.85
N PRO A 164 2.07 -36.13 -22.93
CA PRO A 164 2.12 -37.51 -23.44
C PRO A 164 2.47 -37.59 -24.94
N PHE A 165 2.36 -36.49 -25.69
CA PHE A 165 2.68 -36.47 -27.11
C PHE A 165 4.10 -35.97 -27.42
N GLU A 166 4.84 -35.53 -26.41
CA GLU A 166 6.24 -35.11 -26.52
C GLU A 166 7.16 -36.20 -27.12
N PRO A 167 7.10 -37.48 -26.69
CA PRO A 167 7.94 -38.53 -27.29
C PRO A 167 7.49 -38.98 -28.69
N PHE A 168 6.27 -38.63 -29.12
CA PHE A 168 5.69 -39.12 -30.38
C PHE A 168 5.77 -38.14 -31.55
N MET A 169 6.12 -36.85 -31.31
CA MET A 169 6.06 -35.81 -32.35
C MET A 169 7.40 -35.10 -32.59
N SER A 170 7.58 -34.63 -33.83
CA SER A 170 8.70 -33.76 -34.18
C SER A 170 8.52 -32.35 -33.59
N PRO A 171 9.61 -31.62 -33.30
CA PRO A 171 9.54 -30.33 -32.59
C PRO A 171 8.60 -29.29 -33.23
N LYS A 172 8.51 -29.30 -34.58
CA LYS A 172 7.64 -28.40 -35.33
C LYS A 172 6.15 -28.71 -35.16
N ARG A 173 5.79 -29.99 -35.04
CA ARG A 173 4.39 -30.42 -34.84
C ARG A 173 3.97 -30.23 -33.39
N TYR A 174 4.88 -30.49 -32.45
CA TYR A 174 4.70 -30.19 -31.04
C TYR A 174 4.40 -28.70 -30.82
N ALA A 175 5.20 -27.80 -31.40
CA ALA A 175 4.99 -26.36 -31.34
C ALA A 175 3.65 -25.91 -31.93
N ALA A 176 3.24 -26.48 -33.07
CA ALA A 176 1.96 -26.16 -33.72
C ALA A 176 0.75 -26.63 -32.91
N LEU A 177 0.84 -27.84 -32.32
CA LEU A 177 -0.19 -28.37 -31.43
C LEU A 177 -0.30 -27.51 -30.16
N ASN A 178 0.83 -27.22 -29.52
CA ASN A 178 0.85 -26.45 -28.28
C ASN A 178 0.27 -25.05 -28.48
N ARG A 179 0.61 -24.38 -29.59
CA ARG A 179 0.04 -23.08 -29.96
C ARG A 179 -1.47 -23.12 -30.19
N ARG A 180 -1.98 -24.22 -30.75
CA ARG A 180 -3.42 -24.41 -30.98
C ARG A 180 -4.16 -24.63 -29.65
N VAL A 181 -3.62 -25.47 -28.77
CA VAL A 181 -4.16 -25.73 -27.43
C VAL A 181 -4.17 -24.46 -26.60
N MET A 182 -3.05 -23.73 -26.57
CA MET A 182 -2.89 -22.44 -25.89
C MET A 182 -3.90 -21.41 -26.38
N LEU A 183 -4.06 -21.28 -27.71
CA LEU A 183 -5.04 -20.35 -28.29
C LEU A 183 -6.47 -20.74 -27.90
N THR A 184 -6.87 -22.01 -28.03
CA THR A 184 -8.22 -22.44 -27.66
C THR A 184 -8.50 -22.26 -26.17
N LEU A 185 -7.53 -22.56 -25.31
CA LEU A 185 -7.66 -22.47 -23.86
C LEU A 185 -7.77 -21.02 -23.37
N PHE A 186 -6.89 -20.13 -23.85
CA PHE A 186 -6.87 -18.72 -23.43
C PHE A 186 -7.85 -17.84 -24.21
N PHE A 187 -8.41 -18.29 -25.32
CA PHE A 187 -9.39 -17.51 -26.08
C PHE A 187 -10.62 -17.14 -25.24
N VAL A 188 -11.19 -18.10 -24.50
CA VAL A 188 -12.41 -17.85 -23.71
C VAL A 188 -12.17 -16.87 -22.55
N PRO A 189 -11.13 -17.04 -21.70
CA PRO A 189 -10.83 -16.07 -20.65
C PRO A 189 -10.44 -14.69 -21.19
N LEU A 190 -9.60 -14.62 -22.23
CA LEU A 190 -9.17 -13.34 -22.80
C LEU A 190 -10.31 -12.60 -23.48
N LEU A 191 -11.22 -13.30 -24.15
CA LEU A 191 -12.42 -12.68 -24.72
C LEU A 191 -13.33 -12.13 -23.61
N PHE A 192 -13.45 -12.84 -22.49
CA PHE A 192 -14.21 -12.37 -21.33
C PHE A 192 -13.59 -11.14 -20.70
N ILE A 193 -12.26 -11.13 -20.50
CA ILE A 193 -11.51 -9.96 -20.00
C ILE A 193 -11.65 -8.78 -20.97
N ALA A 194 -11.44 -9.00 -22.27
CA ALA A 194 -11.57 -7.95 -23.27
C ALA A 194 -12.99 -7.37 -23.33
N PHE A 195 -14.02 -8.22 -23.21
CA PHE A 195 -15.39 -7.77 -23.12
C PHE A 195 -15.65 -6.99 -21.83
N TRP A 196 -15.11 -7.44 -20.70
CA TRP A 196 -15.21 -6.76 -19.41
C TRP A 196 -14.54 -5.38 -19.44
N GLU A 197 -13.31 -5.30 -19.96
CA GLU A 197 -12.57 -4.04 -20.16
C GLU A 197 -13.29 -3.09 -21.13
N THR A 198 -13.88 -3.62 -22.21
CA THR A 198 -14.64 -2.81 -23.17
C THR A 198 -15.94 -2.25 -22.57
N ASN A 199 -16.59 -2.99 -21.67
CA ASN A 199 -17.84 -2.55 -21.02
C ASN A 199 -17.60 -1.65 -19.78
N LEU A 200 -16.40 -1.64 -19.19
CA LEU A 200 -16.06 -0.85 -18.00
C LEU A 200 -15.49 0.55 -18.28
N ASP A 201 -15.56 1.00 -19.53
CA ASP A 201 -15.41 2.40 -19.92
C ASP A 201 -13.97 2.94 -20.03
N THR A 202 -13.83 3.87 -20.97
CA THR A 202 -12.63 4.60 -21.44
C THR A 202 -12.03 5.52 -20.36
N SER A 203 -12.65 5.59 -19.17
CA SER A 203 -12.19 6.31 -17.97
C SER A 203 -11.28 5.48 -17.06
N THR A 204 -11.06 4.19 -17.37
CA THR A 204 -10.23 3.22 -16.64
C THR A 204 -8.72 3.53 -16.65
N ASN A 205 -8.32 4.74 -17.07
CA ASN A 205 -7.01 5.28 -16.71
C ASN A 205 -6.95 5.75 -15.25
N LYS A 206 -8.06 5.91 -14.52
CA LYS A 206 -8.00 6.33 -13.10
C LYS A 206 -7.42 5.25 -12.18
N PHE A 207 -7.80 3.98 -12.37
CA PHE A 207 -7.28 2.88 -11.54
C PHE A 207 -5.79 2.64 -11.81
N MET A 208 -5.40 2.59 -13.09
CA MET A 208 -4.00 2.40 -13.47
C MET A 208 -3.15 3.63 -13.10
N LYS A 209 -3.68 4.85 -13.25
CA LYS A 209 -3.04 6.08 -12.76
C LYS A 209 -2.94 6.11 -11.23
N SER A 210 -3.94 5.66 -10.48
CA SER A 210 -3.87 5.56 -9.01
C SER A 210 -2.91 4.47 -8.50
N TRP A 211 -2.63 3.47 -9.34
CA TRP A 211 -1.70 2.38 -9.01
C TRP A 211 -0.25 2.72 -9.35
N PHE A 212 -0.03 3.49 -10.43
CA PHE A 212 1.29 3.91 -10.91
C PHE A 212 1.65 5.36 -10.57
N GLY A 213 0.71 6.15 -10.06
CA GLY A 213 0.97 7.45 -9.46
C GLY A 213 1.63 7.23 -8.11
N ALA A 214 2.78 7.86 -7.90
CA ALA A 214 3.33 8.02 -6.56
C ALA A 214 2.25 8.69 -5.70
N SER A 215 2.09 8.23 -4.47
CA SER A 215 1.17 8.76 -3.46
C SER A 215 1.51 10.17 -2.97
N ASP A 216 2.18 10.97 -3.80
CA ASP A 216 2.36 12.41 -3.62
C ASP A 216 1.04 13.18 -3.88
N GLU A 217 -0.03 12.50 -4.32
CA GLU A 217 -1.38 13.08 -4.48
C GLU A 217 -2.00 13.56 -3.14
N GLY A 218 -1.36 13.30 -1.99
CA GLY A 218 -1.71 13.96 -0.73
C GLY A 218 -1.28 15.43 -0.66
N GLU A 219 -0.27 15.82 -1.46
CA GLU A 219 0.26 17.18 -1.56
C GLU A 219 -0.28 17.95 -2.77
N GLU A 220 -0.84 17.28 -3.79
CA GLU A 220 -1.41 17.94 -4.98
C GLU A 220 -2.61 18.85 -4.64
N ASP A 221 -3.38 18.51 -3.59
CA ASP A 221 -4.50 19.30 -3.07
C ASP A 221 -4.11 20.21 -1.88
N ASP A 222 -2.84 20.21 -1.45
CA ASP A 222 -2.38 21.08 -0.37
C ASP A 222 -2.27 22.53 -0.88
N PRO A 223 -2.97 23.50 -0.26
CA PRO A 223 -2.88 24.91 -0.65
C PRO A 223 -1.44 25.45 -0.60
N ALA A 224 -0.57 24.89 0.24
CA ALA A 224 0.85 25.28 0.33
C ALA A 224 1.68 24.84 -0.89
N VAL A 225 1.25 23.80 -1.60
CA VAL A 225 1.91 23.25 -2.79
C VAL A 225 1.30 23.82 -4.08
N GLN A 226 0.00 24.07 -4.10
CA GLN A 226 -0.71 24.69 -5.22
C GLN A 226 -0.29 26.15 -5.45
N ASP A 227 -0.11 26.92 -4.36
CA ASP A 227 0.32 28.32 -4.40
C ASP A 227 1.49 28.53 -3.40
N PRO A 228 2.73 28.12 -3.73
CA PRO A 228 3.85 28.18 -2.81
C PRO A 228 4.24 29.62 -2.47
N GLU A 229 4.32 29.92 -1.18
CA GLU A 229 4.86 31.19 -0.68
C GLU A 229 6.39 31.16 -0.72
N VAL A 230 7.01 32.24 -1.20
CA VAL A 230 8.48 32.38 -1.19
C VAL A 230 8.92 32.63 0.25
N THR A 231 9.20 31.54 0.97
CA THR A 231 9.98 31.63 2.19
C THR A 231 11.41 31.98 1.81
N VAL A 232 11.92 33.09 2.35
CA VAL A 232 13.33 33.51 2.27
C VAL A 232 14.31 32.54 2.96
N ALA A 233 13.87 31.31 3.26
CA ALA A 233 14.63 30.29 3.97
C ALA A 233 15.38 29.31 3.03
N PHE A 234 15.12 29.34 1.71
CA PHE A 234 15.84 28.50 0.74
C PHE A 234 17.05 29.19 0.08
N THR A 235 17.61 30.21 0.72
CA THR A 235 19.00 30.62 0.47
C THR A 235 19.90 29.86 1.43
N HIS A 236 20.35 28.67 1.00
CA HIS A 236 21.65 28.17 1.48
C HIS A 236 22.68 29.31 1.34
N PRO A 237 23.35 29.75 2.41
CA PRO A 237 24.25 30.90 2.35
C PRO A 237 25.49 30.66 1.47
N GLU A 238 25.71 29.44 0.96
CA GLU A 238 26.82 29.10 0.06
C GLU A 238 26.61 29.42 -1.44
N ASN A 239 25.39 29.71 -1.93
CA ASN A 239 25.16 29.98 -3.36
C ASN A 239 24.94 31.46 -3.70
N LEU A 240 25.48 32.36 -2.89
CA LEU A 240 25.69 33.78 -3.24
C LEU A 240 26.95 33.94 -4.10
N ILE A 241 26.96 33.31 -5.27
CA ILE A 241 27.94 33.61 -6.32
C ILE A 241 27.22 33.78 -7.64
N ASP A 242 27.29 35.02 -8.13
CA ASP A 242 27.16 35.42 -9.53
C ASP A 242 25.77 35.35 -10.16
N SER A 243 24.96 36.37 -9.87
CA SER A 243 24.16 36.98 -10.92
C SER A 243 24.44 38.48 -10.92
N GLY A 244 25.51 38.86 -11.60
CA GLY A 244 25.82 40.25 -11.90
C GLY A 244 24.68 40.95 -12.62
N ALA A 245 24.14 41.99 -11.98
CA ALA A 245 23.43 43.08 -12.65
C ALA A 245 23.55 44.36 -11.82
N GLY A 246 24.59 45.14 -12.14
CA GLY A 246 24.59 46.61 -12.24
C GLY A 246 24.14 47.46 -11.05
N GLU A 247 25.10 48.18 -10.46
CA GLU A 247 24.87 49.44 -9.74
C GLU A 247 23.97 50.39 -10.54
N GLY A 248 22.86 50.80 -9.92
CA GLY A 248 21.93 51.78 -10.46
C GLY A 248 20.93 52.21 -9.40
N THR A 249 21.28 53.28 -8.69
CA THR A 249 20.46 54.22 -7.93
C THR A 249 18.94 54.00 -7.82
N ASN A 250 18.46 54.14 -6.57
CA ASN A 250 17.11 54.50 -6.08
C ASN A 250 16.38 53.36 -5.36
N GLY A 251 15.96 53.66 -4.13
CA GLY A 251 15.26 52.74 -3.26
C GLY A 251 13.88 52.38 -3.81
N GLU A 252 13.82 51.27 -4.53
CA GLU A 252 12.59 50.53 -4.77
C GLU A 252 12.66 49.25 -3.94
N SER A 253 11.63 49.06 -3.12
CA SER A 253 11.37 47.84 -2.37
C SER A 253 11.65 46.62 -3.24
N VAL A 254 12.57 45.76 -2.79
CA VAL A 254 12.77 44.42 -3.33
C VAL A 254 11.39 43.78 -3.43
N GLY A 255 10.87 43.71 -4.65
CA GLY A 255 9.51 43.28 -4.93
C GLY A 255 9.30 41.92 -4.30
N GLU A 256 8.19 41.78 -3.58
CA GLU A 256 7.66 40.52 -3.07
C GLU A 256 7.75 39.47 -4.20
N LEU A 257 8.79 38.62 -4.15
CA LEU A 257 9.01 37.61 -5.18
C LEU A 257 7.86 36.61 -5.03
N LYS A 258 6.93 36.63 -5.98
CA LYS A 258 5.82 35.67 -6.07
C LYS A 258 6.08 34.76 -7.26
N ILE A 259 6.02 33.45 -7.03
CA ILE A 259 6.30 32.42 -8.05
C ILE A 259 5.23 32.47 -9.16
N SER A 260 3.96 32.62 -8.78
CA SER A 260 2.85 32.86 -9.72
C SER A 260 2.14 34.17 -9.41
N ARG A 261 1.68 34.86 -10.46
CA ARG A 261 0.83 36.06 -10.36
C ARG A 261 -0.66 35.74 -10.35
N VAL A 262 -1.03 34.52 -10.75
CA VAL A 262 -2.40 34.04 -10.92
C VAL A 262 -2.58 32.79 -10.04
N PRO A 263 -3.62 32.71 -9.21
CA PRO A 263 -3.85 31.55 -8.35
C PRO A 263 -4.14 30.31 -9.19
N PHE A 264 -3.71 29.15 -8.71
CA PHE A 264 -3.90 27.86 -9.40
C PHE A 264 -5.36 27.61 -9.85
N SER A 265 -6.33 28.00 -9.02
CA SER A 265 -7.76 27.85 -9.30
C SER A 265 -8.29 28.61 -10.53
N GLU A 266 -7.63 29.68 -10.95
CA GLU A 266 -7.99 30.42 -12.17
C GLU A 266 -7.37 29.78 -13.42
N LEU A 267 -6.16 29.25 -13.30
CA LEU A 267 -5.47 28.54 -14.38
C LEU A 267 -6.21 27.26 -14.79
N VAL A 268 -6.77 26.52 -13.82
CA VAL A 268 -7.54 25.30 -14.08
C VAL A 268 -8.81 25.57 -14.88
N LYS A 269 -9.42 26.76 -14.77
CA LYS A 269 -10.65 27.10 -15.49
C LYS A 269 -10.44 27.36 -16.99
N GLU A 270 -9.24 27.75 -17.38
CA GLU A 270 -8.90 28.00 -18.79
C GLU A 270 -8.47 26.73 -19.53
N LEU A 271 -8.14 25.67 -18.80
CA LEU A 271 -7.70 24.41 -19.40
C LEU A 271 -8.90 23.55 -19.84
N PRO A 272 -8.85 22.93 -21.03
CA PRO A 272 -9.88 22.01 -21.46
C PRO A 272 -9.96 20.82 -20.49
N ASP A 273 -11.18 20.43 -20.12
CA ASP A 273 -11.43 19.31 -19.21
C ASP A 273 -10.99 18.00 -19.87
N VAL A 274 -9.79 17.54 -19.51
CA VAL A 274 -9.17 16.30 -19.99
C VAL A 274 -9.80 15.04 -19.39
N SER A 275 -10.74 15.20 -18.45
CA SER A 275 -11.47 14.07 -17.85
C SER A 275 -12.62 13.55 -18.72
N VAL A 276 -12.96 14.30 -19.78
CA VAL A 276 -13.99 13.94 -20.76
C VAL A 276 -13.33 13.54 -22.08
N SER A 277 -13.81 12.46 -22.71
CA SER A 277 -13.36 12.06 -24.05
C SER A 277 -13.47 13.23 -25.04
N ALA A 278 -12.56 13.31 -26.02
CA ALA A 278 -12.56 14.36 -27.05
C ALA A 278 -13.95 14.51 -27.71
N GLU A 279 -14.68 13.42 -27.87
CA GLU A 279 -16.06 13.40 -28.38
C GLU A 279 -17.06 14.10 -27.43
N GLY A 280 -16.89 13.92 -26.12
CA GLY A 280 -17.73 14.57 -25.10
C GLY A 280 -17.52 16.08 -25.05
N ASN A 281 -16.29 16.55 -25.27
CA ASN A 281 -15.98 17.98 -25.38
C ASN A 281 -16.58 18.57 -26.66
N ILE A 282 -16.48 17.87 -27.80
CA ILE A 282 -17.12 18.29 -29.05
C ILE A 282 -18.65 18.37 -28.91
N ILE A 283 -19.29 17.42 -28.22
CA ILE A 283 -20.75 17.45 -28.00
C ILE A 283 -21.16 18.65 -27.13
N LYS A 284 -20.39 18.96 -26.08
CA LYS A 284 -20.63 20.16 -25.24
C LYS A 284 -20.49 21.45 -26.05
N GLU A 285 -19.44 21.56 -26.87
CA GLU A 285 -19.24 22.72 -27.75
C GLU A 285 -20.36 22.86 -28.79
N ILE A 286 -20.83 21.75 -29.39
CA ILE A 286 -21.98 21.76 -30.30
C ILE A 286 -23.24 22.23 -29.57
N HIS A 287 -23.45 21.81 -28.32
CA HIS A 287 -24.58 22.25 -27.52
C HIS A 287 -24.52 23.75 -27.22
N ALA A 288 -23.34 24.26 -26.85
CA ALA A 288 -23.11 25.69 -26.61
C ALA A 288 -23.32 26.53 -27.88
N LEU A 289 -22.83 26.06 -29.04
CA LEU A 289 -23.06 26.71 -30.33
C LEU A 289 -24.54 26.74 -30.71
N LYS A 290 -25.27 25.64 -30.46
CA LYS A 290 -26.72 25.57 -30.70
C LYS A 290 -27.47 26.60 -29.87
N GLU A 291 -27.11 26.78 -28.60
CA GLU A 291 -27.72 27.76 -27.71
C GLU A 291 -27.46 29.19 -28.19
N GLN A 292 -26.24 29.51 -28.63
CA GLN A 292 -25.91 30.82 -29.21
C GLN A 292 -26.69 31.09 -30.51
N ILE A 293 -26.85 30.09 -31.37
CA ILE A 293 -27.65 30.19 -32.60
C ILE A 293 -29.13 30.44 -32.26
N GLU A 294 -29.67 29.80 -31.23
CA GLU A 294 -31.06 30.01 -30.81
C GLU A 294 -31.29 31.43 -30.28
N VAL A 295 -30.35 31.98 -29.52
CA VAL A 295 -30.39 33.38 -29.05
C VAL A 295 -30.34 34.35 -30.23
N LEU A 296 -29.44 34.14 -31.19
CA LEU A 296 -29.33 34.95 -32.41
C LEU A 296 -30.61 34.87 -33.25
N THR A 297 -31.22 33.69 -33.36
CA THR A 297 -32.46 33.49 -34.12
C THR A 297 -33.62 34.25 -33.50
N LYS A 298 -33.77 34.20 -32.17
CA LYS A 298 -34.79 34.98 -31.44
C LYS A 298 -34.58 36.49 -31.58
N ALA A 299 -33.33 36.96 -31.50
CA ALA A 299 -33.01 38.37 -31.74
C ALA A 299 -33.37 38.81 -33.17
N LEU A 300 -33.13 37.95 -34.16
CA LEU A 300 -33.47 38.22 -35.55
C LEU A 300 -34.99 38.25 -35.78
N GLU A 301 -35.75 37.34 -35.15
CA GLU A 301 -37.22 37.34 -35.21
C GLU A 301 -37.85 38.62 -34.63
N VAL A 302 -37.28 39.16 -33.54
CA VAL A 302 -37.72 40.43 -32.95
C VAL A 302 -37.50 41.58 -33.93
N ILE A 303 -36.31 41.66 -34.55
CA ILE A 303 -35.97 42.70 -35.52
C ILE A 303 -36.87 42.62 -36.76
N VAL A 304 -37.17 41.42 -37.26
CA VAL A 304 -38.08 41.22 -38.40
C VAL A 304 -39.52 41.64 -38.06
N ARG A 305 -39.98 41.41 -36.82
CA ARG A 305 -41.29 41.88 -36.35
C ARG A 305 -41.39 43.39 -36.23
N GLU A 306 -40.33 44.08 -35.82
CA GLU A 306 -40.29 45.54 -35.78
C GLU A 306 -40.34 46.14 -37.18
N LYS A 307 -39.58 45.56 -38.12
CA LYS A 307 -39.52 46.03 -39.52
C LYS A 307 -40.80 45.77 -40.34
N SER A 308 -41.71 44.92 -39.84
CA SER A 308 -43.01 44.63 -40.44
C SER A 308 -44.13 45.59 -39.98
N LYS A 309 -43.86 46.44 -38.99
CA LYS A 309 -44.83 47.40 -38.44
C LYS A 309 -44.69 48.82 -38.99
N ASP A 310 -43.60 49.09 -39.72
CA ASP A 310 -43.38 50.30 -40.52
C ASP A 310 -43.79 50.06 -41.98
#